data_AF-U6DPU4-F1
#
_entry.id   AF-U6DPU4-F1
#
_cell.length_a   1.000
_cell.length_b   1.000
_cell.length_c   1.000
_cell.angle_alpha   90.00
_cell.angle_beta   90.00
_cell.angle_gamma   90.00
#
_symmetry.space_group_name_H-M   'P 1'
#
loop_
_entity.id
_entity.type
_entity.pdbx_description
1 polymer ?
#
loop_
_entity_poly.entity_id
_entity_poly.type
_entity_poly.pdbx_seq_one_letter_code
_entity_poly.pdbx_strand_id
1 'polypeptide(L)'
;SSTIKRDNFTAHLFDIHKQVLKEGIAQTVFLGLNRSDYMFQRNADGSAALKQIEINTISASFGGLASRTPAVHRHVLNVLSKTKEAAKILSNNPSKGLALGIAKAWELYGSAKALVLLIAQEKERNIFDQRAIENELLARNIHVIRRRFEDVSEKGSLDQDRRLFMDGQEVAVVYFRDGYMPSQYSPQNWEARLLLERSRAVKCPDIATQLAGTKKVQQELSRMGVLEMLPPGQPEAVA
;
A
#
# COMPACT_ATOMS: atom_id res chain seq x y z
N SER A 1 -4.99 8.29 -26.79
CA SER A 1 -4.30 6.99 -26.92
C SER A 1 -4.55 6.19 -25.64
N SER A 2 -4.84 4.89 -25.73
CA SER A 2 -5.12 4.03 -24.55
C SER A 2 -3.82 3.54 -23.91
N THR A 3 -3.65 3.73 -22.59
CA THR A 3 -2.44 3.36 -21.85
C THR A 3 -2.12 1.87 -21.97
N ILE A 4 -3.13 1.01 -21.83
CA ILE A 4 -2.97 -0.46 -21.92
C ILE A 4 -2.57 -0.96 -23.32
N LYS A 5 -2.68 -0.12 -24.37
CA LYS A 5 -2.19 -0.45 -25.72
C LYS A 5 -0.74 -0.06 -25.94
N ARG A 6 -0.11 0.64 -24.98
CA ARG A 6 1.22 1.26 -25.11
C ARG A 6 2.16 0.90 -23.97
N ASP A 7 1.63 0.55 -22.81
CA ASP A 7 2.39 0.10 -21.64
C ASP A 7 1.97 -1.31 -21.22
N ASN A 8 2.86 -2.28 -21.45
CA ASN A 8 2.62 -3.69 -21.13
C ASN A 8 2.44 -3.90 -19.62
N PHE A 9 3.12 -3.12 -18.77
CA PHE A 9 3.01 -3.28 -17.33
C PHE A 9 1.60 -2.94 -16.83
N THR A 10 1.10 -1.76 -17.20
CA THR A 10 -0.30 -1.38 -16.92
C THR A 10 -1.29 -2.34 -17.58
N ALA A 11 -1.00 -2.86 -18.78
CA ALA A 11 -1.84 -3.84 -19.44
C ALA A 11 -1.98 -5.13 -18.61
N HIS A 12 -0.87 -5.69 -18.11
CA HIS A 12 -0.89 -6.88 -17.25
C HIS A 12 -1.65 -6.65 -15.94
N LEU A 13 -1.44 -5.50 -15.27
CA LEU A 13 -2.22 -5.15 -14.07
C LEU A 13 -3.73 -5.08 -14.39
N PHE A 14 -4.08 -4.47 -15.53
CA PHE A 14 -5.46 -4.36 -15.98
C PHE A 14 -6.06 -5.71 -16.39
N ASP A 15 -5.26 -6.63 -16.94
CA ASP A 15 -5.70 -7.97 -17.27
C ASP A 15 -6.00 -8.80 -16.02
N ILE A 16 -5.18 -8.70 -14.97
CA ILE A 16 -5.50 -9.30 -13.66
C ILE A 16 -6.80 -8.72 -13.12
N HIS A 17 -6.97 -7.40 -13.15
CA HIS A 17 -8.20 -6.75 -12.72
C HIS A 17 -9.45 -7.28 -13.45
N LYS A 18 -9.39 -7.40 -14.79
CA LYS A 18 -10.49 -7.96 -15.59
C LYS A 18 -10.78 -9.42 -15.23
N GLN A 19 -9.75 -10.23 -15.01
CA GLN A 19 -9.93 -11.64 -14.64
C GLN A 19 -10.60 -11.77 -13.27
N VAL A 20 -10.14 -11.01 -12.28
CA VAL A 20 -10.73 -10.99 -10.93
C VAL A 20 -12.18 -10.52 -10.95
N LEU A 21 -12.51 -9.49 -11.73
CA LEU A 21 -13.89 -9.06 -11.92
C LEU A 21 -14.76 -10.13 -12.58
N LYS A 22 -14.23 -10.82 -13.60
CA LYS A 22 -14.95 -11.88 -14.32
C LYS A 22 -15.23 -13.09 -13.43
N GLU A 23 -14.27 -13.49 -12.59
CA GLU A 23 -14.43 -14.60 -11.64
C GLU A 23 -15.28 -14.22 -10.43
N GLY A 24 -15.42 -12.93 -10.16
CA GLY A 24 -16.06 -12.39 -8.96
C GLY A 24 -15.03 -12.23 -7.83
N ILE A 25 -15.01 -11.03 -7.23
CA ILE A 25 -14.08 -10.65 -6.17
C ILE A 25 -14.30 -11.54 -4.95
N ALA A 26 -13.26 -12.27 -4.53
CA ALA A 26 -13.32 -13.19 -3.39
C ALA A 26 -13.24 -12.47 -2.03
N GLN A 27 -12.43 -11.41 -1.95
CA GLN A 27 -12.24 -10.67 -0.71
C GLN A 27 -13.48 -9.85 -0.36
N THR A 28 -13.83 -9.81 0.92
CA THR A 28 -14.95 -9.03 1.46
C THR A 28 -14.50 -7.81 2.27
N VAL A 29 -13.21 -7.74 2.59
CA VAL A 29 -12.58 -6.65 3.33
C VAL A 29 -11.52 -6.03 2.43
N PHE A 30 -11.41 -4.70 2.48
CA PHE A 30 -10.54 -3.90 1.62
C PHE A 30 -9.69 -2.97 2.48
N LEU A 31 -8.41 -2.83 2.15
CA LEU A 31 -7.47 -1.98 2.91
C LEU A 31 -6.57 -1.21 1.94
N GLY A 32 -6.47 0.11 2.17
CA GLY A 32 -5.51 0.98 1.51
C GLY A 32 -4.54 1.61 2.51
N LEU A 33 -3.25 1.34 2.36
CA LEU A 33 -2.18 2.06 3.04
C LEU A 33 -1.45 2.94 2.02
N ASN A 34 -1.80 4.23 2.01
CA ASN A 34 -1.36 5.17 0.98
C ASN A 34 -0.52 6.32 1.55
N ARG A 35 0.10 7.09 0.66
CA ARG A 35 0.77 8.36 0.97
C ARG A 35 0.48 9.35 -0.14
N SER A 36 -0.08 10.51 0.22
CA SER A 36 -0.26 11.62 -0.72
C SER A 36 0.89 12.62 -0.56
N ASP A 37 1.62 12.84 -1.65
CA ASP A 37 2.82 13.67 -1.67
C ASP A 37 2.49 15.05 -2.24
N TYR A 38 3.00 16.12 -1.62
CA TYR A 38 2.67 17.50 -1.96
C TYR A 38 3.93 18.38 -2.05
N MET A 39 3.83 19.45 -2.83
CA MET A 39 4.77 20.57 -2.83
C MET A 39 4.03 21.90 -2.66
N PHE A 40 4.74 22.92 -2.17
CA PHE A 40 4.21 24.28 -2.08
C PHE A 40 4.51 25.03 -3.40
N GLN A 41 3.45 25.34 -4.15
CA GLN A 41 3.52 26.26 -5.27
C GLN A 41 3.47 27.70 -4.76
N ARG A 42 4.40 28.55 -5.18
CA ARG A 42 4.31 30.00 -4.93
C ARG A 42 3.46 30.65 -6.01
N ASN A 43 2.41 31.33 -5.59
CA ASN A 43 1.53 32.11 -6.44
C ASN A 43 2.17 33.48 -6.77
N ALA A 44 1.61 34.18 -7.76
CA ALA A 44 2.11 35.49 -8.20
C ALA A 44 2.02 36.56 -7.10
N ASP A 45 1.06 36.44 -6.18
CA ASP A 45 0.90 37.32 -5.01
C ASP A 45 1.86 36.98 -3.85
N GLY A 46 2.73 35.98 -4.01
CA GLY A 46 3.67 35.50 -2.99
C GLY A 46 3.08 34.48 -2.01
N SER A 47 1.78 34.19 -2.06
CA SER A 47 1.15 33.15 -1.23
C SER A 47 1.61 31.74 -1.64
N ALA A 48 1.59 30.81 -0.69
CA ALA A 48 1.91 29.40 -0.94
C ALA A 48 0.63 28.57 -1.03
N ALA A 49 0.48 27.79 -2.09
CA ALA A 49 -0.59 26.83 -2.27
C ALA A 49 -0.04 25.40 -2.22
N LEU A 50 -0.67 24.53 -1.44
CA LEU A 50 -0.34 23.11 -1.40
C LEU A 50 -0.86 22.44 -2.68
N LYS A 51 0.03 21.79 -3.44
CA LYS A 51 -0.31 21.08 -4.68
C LYS A 51 0.13 19.63 -4.58
N GLN A 52 -0.78 18.71 -4.86
CA GLN A 52 -0.48 17.28 -4.87
C GLN A 52 0.43 16.95 -6.06
N ILE A 53 1.52 16.24 -5.78
CA ILE A 53 2.40 15.67 -6.79
C ILE A 53 1.85 14.32 -7.23
N GLU A 54 1.56 13.45 -6.28
CA GLU A 54 1.05 12.10 -6.53
C GLU A 54 0.34 11.53 -5.31
N ILE A 55 -0.42 10.47 -5.54
CA ILE A 55 -0.86 9.54 -4.49
C ILE A 55 -0.18 8.19 -4.72
N ASN A 56 0.52 7.70 -3.70
CA ASN A 56 1.15 6.39 -3.68
C ASN A 56 0.20 5.39 -3.04
N THR A 57 -0.37 4.47 -3.83
CA THR A 57 -1.35 3.48 -3.35
C THR A 57 -0.77 2.09 -3.14
N ILE A 58 0.43 1.82 -3.63
CA ILE A 58 1.16 0.55 -3.43
C ILE A 58 2.54 0.82 -2.81
N SER A 59 2.97 -0.06 -1.89
CA SER A 59 4.30 0.00 -1.25
C SER A 59 4.66 1.39 -0.70
N ALA A 60 3.68 2.08 -0.11
CA ALA A 60 3.89 3.39 0.52
C ALA A 60 4.90 3.26 1.67
N SER A 61 6.15 3.62 1.37
CA SER A 61 7.31 3.39 2.23
C SER A 61 7.56 4.53 3.22
N PHE A 62 8.51 4.30 4.14
CA PHE A 62 9.06 5.25 5.11
C PHE A 62 8.18 5.58 6.32
N GLY A 63 7.02 4.96 6.48
CA GLY A 63 6.21 5.13 7.69
C GLY A 63 6.92 4.66 8.97
N GLY A 64 7.77 3.63 8.88
CA GLY A 64 8.58 3.14 9.98
C GLY A 64 9.73 4.08 10.31
N LEU A 65 10.54 4.47 9.32
CA LEU A 65 11.69 5.35 9.57
C LEU A 65 11.26 6.77 9.96
N ALA A 66 10.18 7.30 9.37
CA ALA A 66 9.65 8.62 9.70
C ALA A 66 9.15 8.72 11.15
N SER A 67 8.86 7.59 11.82
CA SER A 67 8.55 7.59 13.25
C SER A 67 9.76 7.87 14.15
N ARG A 68 10.98 7.66 13.62
CA ARG A 68 12.24 7.69 14.38
C ARG A 68 13.01 9.00 14.20
N THR A 69 12.89 9.64 13.05
CA THR A 69 13.62 10.87 12.73
C THR A 69 13.31 12.08 13.62
N PRO A 70 12.11 12.26 14.23
CA PRO A 70 11.89 13.38 15.15
C PRO A 70 12.86 13.39 16.33
N ALA A 71 13.24 12.22 16.88
CA ALA A 71 14.20 12.14 17.96
C ALA A 71 15.60 12.62 17.54
N VAL A 72 16.00 12.27 16.31
CA VAL A 72 17.29 12.68 15.73
C VAL A 72 17.35 14.21 15.58
N HIS A 73 16.33 14.83 14.98
CA HIS A 73 16.32 16.27 14.81
C HIS A 73 16.28 17.03 16.15
N ARG A 74 15.51 16.54 17.14
CA ARG A 74 15.51 17.12 18.49
C ARG A 74 16.87 17.02 19.15
N HIS A 75 17.56 15.87 19.00
CA HIS A 75 18.91 15.69 19.53
C HIS A 75 19.88 16.73 18.97
N VAL A 76 19.92 16.91 17.64
CA VAL A 76 20.80 17.89 16.99
C VAL A 76 20.54 19.31 17.50
N LEU A 77 19.27 19.72 17.61
CA LEU A 77 18.94 21.05 18.12
C LEU A 77 19.29 21.23 19.60
N ASN A 78 19.11 20.19 20.41
CA ASN A 78 19.47 20.23 21.83
C ASN A 78 20.98 20.33 22.04
N VAL A 79 21.80 19.65 21.23
CA VAL A 79 23.28 19.80 21.25
C VAL A 79 23.69 21.25 20.99
N LEU A 80 22.94 21.96 20.14
CA LEU A 80 23.15 23.39 19.86
C LEU A 80 22.48 24.34 20.89
N SER A 81 21.98 23.80 22.01
CA SER A 81 21.19 24.56 23.01
C SER A 81 19.94 25.27 22.44
N LYS A 82 19.45 24.83 21.28
CA LYS A 82 18.23 25.32 20.60
C LYS A 82 16.99 24.58 21.07
N THR A 83 16.76 24.57 22.39
CA THR A 83 15.69 23.77 23.03
C THR A 83 14.29 24.24 22.64
N LYS A 84 14.10 25.55 22.41
CA LYS A 84 12.82 26.12 21.95
C LYS A 84 12.46 25.63 20.54
N GLU A 85 13.43 25.54 19.64
CA GLU A 85 13.24 25.00 18.30
C GLU A 85 13.04 23.48 18.34
N ALA A 86 13.77 22.76 19.19
CA ALA A 86 13.61 21.32 19.38
C ALA A 86 12.18 20.96 19.81
N ALA A 87 11.58 21.77 20.70
CA ALA A 87 10.20 21.59 21.16
C ALA A 87 9.15 21.78 20.05
N LYS A 88 9.47 22.48 18.96
CA LYS A 88 8.56 22.67 17.81
C LYS A 88 8.53 21.48 16.85
N ILE A 89 9.44 20.52 16.99
CA ILE A 89 9.44 19.32 16.16
C ILE A 89 8.31 18.40 16.59
N LEU A 90 7.39 18.11 15.66
CA LEU A 90 6.25 17.23 15.90
C LEU A 90 6.71 15.79 16.14
N SER A 91 6.10 15.12 17.12
CA SER A 91 6.17 13.65 17.19
C SER A 91 5.42 13.06 16.00
N ASN A 92 5.95 11.99 15.44
CA ASN A 92 5.35 11.30 14.31
C ASN A 92 5.40 9.79 14.57
N ASN A 93 4.30 9.06 14.34
CA ASN A 93 4.32 7.60 14.41
C ASN A 93 3.40 6.96 13.36
N PRO A 94 3.75 7.05 12.06
CA PRO A 94 2.93 6.47 11.00
C PRO A 94 2.90 4.95 11.07
N SER A 95 4.01 4.29 11.43
CA SER A 95 4.07 2.82 11.51
C SER A 95 3.00 2.22 12.41
N LYS A 96 2.68 2.87 13.54
CA LYS A 96 1.59 2.43 14.41
C LYS A 96 0.23 2.49 13.70
N GLY A 97 -0.05 3.59 12.99
CA GLY A 97 -1.31 3.75 12.24
C GLY A 97 -1.44 2.76 11.09
N LEU A 98 -0.36 2.55 10.33
CA LEU A 98 -0.28 1.57 9.24
C LEU A 98 -0.52 0.14 9.78
N ALA A 99 0.13 -0.22 10.89
CA ALA A 99 -0.06 -1.53 11.53
C ALA A 99 -1.49 -1.70 12.08
N LEU A 100 -2.11 -0.64 12.62
CA LEU A 100 -3.51 -0.68 13.05
C LEU A 100 -4.47 -0.96 11.88
N GLY A 101 -4.21 -0.38 10.70
CA GLY A 101 -4.99 -0.67 9.49
C GLY A 101 -4.92 -2.15 9.10
N ILE A 102 -3.71 -2.73 9.08
CA ILE A 102 -3.51 -4.15 8.81
C ILE A 102 -4.17 -5.02 9.89
N ALA A 103 -3.99 -4.68 11.16
CA ALA A 103 -4.58 -5.40 12.28
C ALA A 103 -6.11 -5.42 12.20
N LYS A 104 -6.73 -4.29 11.83
CA LYS A 104 -8.19 -4.23 11.66
C LYS A 104 -8.67 -5.05 10.48
N ALA A 105 -7.94 -5.03 9.36
CA ALA A 105 -8.26 -5.89 8.21
C ALA A 105 -8.14 -7.38 8.56
N TRP A 106 -7.11 -7.76 9.31
CA TRP A 106 -6.91 -9.12 9.82
C TRP A 106 -8.05 -9.54 10.78
N GLU A 107 -8.46 -8.65 11.68
CA GLU A 107 -9.58 -8.88 12.61
C GLU A 107 -10.90 -9.12 11.84
N LEU A 108 -11.19 -8.28 10.84
CA LEU A 108 -12.39 -8.39 10.01
C LEU A 108 -12.38 -9.63 9.10
N TYR A 109 -11.19 -10.14 8.72
CA TYR A 109 -11.07 -11.41 8.03
C TYR A 109 -11.57 -12.58 8.90
N GLY A 110 -11.29 -12.54 10.21
CA GLY A 110 -11.95 -13.40 11.21
C GLY A 110 -11.31 -14.76 11.49
N SER A 111 -10.07 -15.00 11.07
CA SER A 111 -9.32 -16.24 11.38
C SER A 111 -8.15 -15.96 12.32
N ALA A 112 -8.29 -16.37 13.59
CA ALA A 112 -7.30 -16.09 14.64
C ALA A 112 -5.93 -16.76 14.42
N LYS A 113 -5.86 -17.80 13.56
CA LYS A 113 -4.62 -18.50 13.22
C LYS A 113 -4.00 -18.01 11.91
N ALA A 114 -4.69 -17.15 11.16
CA ALA A 114 -4.20 -16.69 9.88
C ALA A 114 -3.07 -15.68 10.04
N LEU A 115 -2.19 -15.63 9.04
CA LEU A 115 -1.03 -14.76 9.00
C LEU A 115 -1.27 -13.48 8.20
N VAL A 116 -0.37 -12.51 8.37
CA VAL A 116 -0.12 -11.46 7.39
C VAL A 116 1.04 -11.90 6.51
N LEU A 117 0.82 -11.95 5.20
CA LEU A 117 1.84 -12.20 4.19
C LEU A 117 2.39 -10.87 3.66
N LEU A 118 3.65 -10.58 3.94
CA LEU A 118 4.36 -9.42 3.41
C LEU A 118 5.14 -9.84 2.16
N ILE A 119 4.73 -9.33 1.00
CA ILE A 119 5.42 -9.56 -0.28
C ILE A 119 6.58 -8.58 -0.41
N ALA A 120 7.81 -9.07 -0.41
CA ALA A 120 9.02 -8.25 -0.50
C ALA A 120 10.14 -8.95 -1.27
N GLN A 121 11.05 -8.16 -1.83
CA GLN A 121 12.26 -8.67 -2.47
C GLN A 121 13.23 -9.27 -1.45
N GLU A 122 14.09 -10.17 -1.91
CA GLU A 122 15.18 -10.76 -1.11
C GLU A 122 16.18 -9.68 -0.66
N LYS A 123 16.63 -8.85 -1.61
CA LYS A 123 17.63 -7.80 -1.40
C LYS A 123 16.94 -6.48 -1.07
N GLU A 124 16.41 -6.38 0.15
CA GLU A 124 15.68 -5.21 0.62
C GLU A 124 16.52 -4.36 1.60
N ARG A 125 17.12 -3.28 1.10
CA ARG A 125 17.92 -2.35 1.93
C ARG A 125 17.06 -1.60 2.94
N ASN A 126 15.79 -1.37 2.62
CA ASN A 126 14.84 -0.66 3.46
C ASN A 126 14.05 -1.59 4.39
N ILE A 127 14.58 -2.78 4.71
CA ILE A 127 13.89 -3.80 5.52
C ILE A 127 13.51 -3.27 6.91
N PHE A 128 14.31 -2.39 7.50
CA PHE A 128 14.02 -1.84 8.83
C PHE A 128 12.75 -0.98 8.87
N ASP A 129 12.39 -0.34 7.75
CA ASP A 129 11.11 0.37 7.61
C ASP A 129 9.94 -0.61 7.67
N GLN A 130 10.07 -1.76 7.00
CA GLN A 130 9.07 -2.83 6.97
C GLN A 130 8.94 -3.49 8.34
N ARG A 131 10.07 -3.81 8.99
CA ARG A 131 10.13 -4.39 10.34
C ARG A 131 9.46 -3.52 11.40
N ALA A 132 9.42 -2.20 11.24
CA ALA A 132 8.69 -1.34 12.17
C ALA A 132 7.19 -1.67 12.21
N ILE A 133 6.59 -2.01 11.06
CA ILE A 133 5.20 -2.45 10.95
C ILE A 133 5.04 -3.85 11.53
N GLU A 134 5.97 -4.76 11.20
CA GLU A 134 5.96 -6.13 11.71
C GLU A 134 6.03 -6.17 13.24
N ASN A 135 6.87 -5.34 13.85
CA ASN A 135 7.00 -5.26 15.31
C ASN A 135 5.70 -4.75 15.97
N GLU A 136 5.04 -3.77 15.36
CA GLU A 136 3.74 -3.28 15.81
C GLU A 136 2.65 -4.36 15.71
N LEU A 137 2.65 -5.17 14.64
CA LEU A 137 1.72 -6.30 14.48
C LEU A 137 2.02 -7.41 15.49
N LEU A 138 3.30 -7.75 15.69
CA LEU A 138 3.74 -8.76 16.65
C LEU A 138 3.36 -8.38 18.09
N ALA A 139 3.47 -7.11 18.46
CA ALA A 139 3.01 -6.61 19.76
C ALA A 139 1.50 -6.79 20.01
N ARG A 140 0.73 -7.10 18.95
CA ARG A 140 -0.70 -7.43 18.98
C ARG A 140 -0.96 -8.93 18.75
N ASN A 141 0.09 -9.76 18.81
CA ASN A 141 0.07 -11.20 18.52
C ASN A 141 -0.33 -11.57 17.07
N ILE A 142 -0.21 -10.61 16.13
CA ILE A 142 -0.44 -10.87 14.70
C ILE A 142 0.91 -11.15 14.04
N HIS A 143 1.05 -12.35 13.48
CA HIS A 143 2.30 -12.82 12.92
C HIS A 143 2.43 -12.46 11.43
N VAL A 144 3.63 -12.05 11.03
CA VAL A 144 3.97 -11.71 9.65
C VAL A 144 4.96 -12.73 9.10
N ILE A 145 4.70 -13.25 7.91
CA ILE A 145 5.68 -13.97 7.10
C ILE A 145 6.08 -13.15 5.88
N ARG A 146 7.35 -13.21 5.52
CA ARG A 146 7.91 -12.49 4.37
C ARG A 146 8.19 -13.47 3.24
N ARG A 147 7.68 -13.20 2.05
CA ARG A 147 7.84 -14.04 0.86
C ARG A 147 8.06 -13.18 -0.37
N ARG A 148 8.76 -13.72 -1.36
CA ARG A 148 8.84 -13.17 -2.71
C ARG A 148 7.68 -13.70 -3.55
N PHE A 149 7.48 -13.14 -4.74
CA PHE A 149 6.50 -13.69 -5.68
C PHE A 149 6.85 -15.13 -6.08
N GLU A 150 8.14 -15.44 -6.24
CA GLU A 150 8.61 -16.78 -6.58
C GLU A 150 8.22 -17.82 -5.52
N ASP A 151 8.31 -17.45 -4.24
CA ASP A 151 7.92 -18.34 -3.15
C ASP A 151 6.39 -18.57 -3.14
N VAL A 152 5.60 -17.57 -3.57
CA VAL A 152 4.15 -17.70 -3.76
C VAL A 152 3.85 -18.61 -4.95
N SER A 153 4.58 -18.51 -6.06
CA SER A 153 4.44 -19.45 -7.19
C SER A 153 4.74 -20.89 -6.78
N GLU A 154 5.75 -21.11 -5.93
CA GLU A 154 6.18 -22.45 -5.51
C GLU A 154 5.27 -23.06 -4.43
N LYS A 155 4.82 -22.24 -3.45
CA LYS A 155 4.21 -22.74 -2.20
C LYS A 155 2.85 -22.14 -1.88
N GLY A 156 2.39 -21.19 -2.68
CA GLY A 156 1.08 -20.57 -2.56
C GLY A 156 0.00 -21.43 -3.17
N SER A 157 -1.14 -21.53 -2.49
CA SER A 157 -2.29 -22.28 -2.97
C SER A 157 -3.60 -21.66 -2.51
N LEU A 158 -4.68 -21.97 -3.23
CA LEU A 158 -6.05 -21.62 -2.87
C LEU A 158 -6.83 -22.89 -2.55
N ASP A 159 -7.65 -22.87 -1.51
CA ASP A 159 -8.62 -23.92 -1.27
C ASP A 159 -9.92 -23.71 -2.08
N GLN A 160 -10.94 -24.54 -1.84
CA GLN A 160 -12.23 -24.48 -2.53
C GLN A 160 -12.98 -23.16 -2.30
N ASP A 161 -12.78 -22.52 -1.14
CA ASP A 161 -13.37 -21.23 -0.77
C ASP A 161 -12.48 -20.05 -1.19
N ARG A 162 -11.42 -20.32 -1.97
CA ARG A 162 -10.38 -19.36 -2.37
C ARG A 162 -9.64 -18.73 -1.19
N ARG A 163 -9.58 -19.38 -0.03
CA ARG A 163 -8.67 -18.97 1.05
C ARG A 163 -7.24 -19.19 0.63
N LEU A 164 -6.38 -18.22 0.91
CA LEU A 164 -4.96 -18.28 0.57
C LEU A 164 -4.21 -19.07 1.63
N PHE A 165 -3.40 -20.03 1.20
CA PHE A 165 -2.46 -20.73 2.04
C PHE A 165 -1.03 -20.50 1.54
N MET A 166 -0.13 -20.19 2.47
CA MET A 166 1.31 -20.13 2.26
C MET A 166 1.98 -21.08 3.24
N ASP A 167 2.77 -22.03 2.74
CA ASP A 167 3.45 -23.04 3.57
C ASP A 167 2.46 -23.80 4.49
N GLY A 168 1.25 -24.06 3.99
CA GLY A 168 0.17 -24.72 4.75
C GLY A 168 -0.53 -23.85 5.80
N GLN A 169 -0.18 -22.57 5.92
CA GLN A 169 -0.81 -21.63 6.85
C GLN A 169 -1.73 -20.65 6.12
N GLU A 170 -2.94 -20.45 6.66
CA GLU A 170 -3.92 -19.53 6.11
C GLU A 170 -3.41 -18.08 6.18
N VAL A 171 -3.66 -17.30 5.14
CA VAL A 171 -3.28 -15.90 5.05
C VAL A 171 -4.53 -15.02 5.04
N ALA A 172 -4.61 -14.10 5.99
CA ALA A 172 -5.70 -13.15 6.11
C ALA A 172 -5.43 -11.85 5.33
N VAL A 173 -4.18 -11.38 5.32
CA VAL A 173 -3.81 -10.11 4.67
C VAL A 173 -2.55 -10.29 3.84
N VAL A 174 -2.55 -9.77 2.62
CA VAL A 174 -1.38 -9.67 1.74
C VAL A 174 -0.95 -8.20 1.67
N TYR A 175 0.21 -7.89 2.24
CA TYR A 175 0.78 -6.54 2.26
C TYR A 175 1.94 -6.42 1.26
N PHE A 176 1.74 -5.65 0.21
CA PHE A 176 2.73 -5.50 -0.86
C PHE A 176 3.78 -4.45 -0.52
N ARG A 177 5.04 -4.90 -0.42
CA ARG A 177 6.25 -4.06 -0.45
C ARG A 177 7.06 -4.25 -1.73
N ASP A 178 6.53 -5.00 -2.68
CA ASP A 178 7.07 -5.28 -4.02
C ASP A 178 5.92 -5.29 -5.05
N GLY A 179 6.23 -5.39 -6.35
CA GLY A 179 5.22 -5.52 -7.42
C GLY A 179 4.64 -4.20 -7.95
N TYR A 180 5.41 -3.12 -7.87
CA TYR A 180 5.06 -1.78 -8.36
C TYR A 180 5.89 -1.35 -9.59
N MET A 181 6.87 -2.14 -10.01
CA MET A 181 7.71 -1.91 -11.19
C MET A 181 7.76 -3.13 -12.13
N PRO A 182 7.93 -2.94 -13.44
CA PRO A 182 8.01 -4.05 -14.39
C PRO A 182 9.14 -5.04 -14.09
N SER A 183 10.30 -4.55 -13.63
CA SER A 183 11.47 -5.38 -13.32
C SER A 183 11.28 -6.37 -12.17
N GLN A 184 10.18 -6.27 -11.43
CA GLN A 184 9.82 -7.16 -10.32
C GLN A 184 8.98 -8.36 -10.79
N TYR A 185 8.65 -8.40 -12.08
CA TYR A 185 7.77 -9.43 -12.65
C TYR A 185 8.48 -10.29 -13.70
N SER A 186 8.71 -11.55 -13.35
CA SER A 186 8.81 -12.65 -14.30
C SER A 186 7.40 -13.12 -14.73
N PRO A 187 7.27 -13.99 -15.75
CA PRO A 187 5.99 -14.64 -16.08
C PRO A 187 5.36 -15.36 -14.87
N GLN A 188 6.17 -16.05 -14.07
CA GLN A 188 5.71 -16.75 -12.87
C GLN A 188 5.25 -15.77 -11.78
N ASN A 189 5.90 -14.61 -11.65
CA ASN A 189 5.50 -13.60 -10.68
C ASN A 189 4.14 -12.97 -11.05
N TRP A 190 3.81 -12.89 -12.34
CA TRP A 190 2.47 -12.49 -12.77
C TRP A 190 1.40 -13.51 -12.36
N GLU A 191 1.70 -14.81 -12.50
CA GLU A 191 0.81 -15.88 -12.05
C GLU A 191 0.63 -15.86 -10.52
N ALA A 192 1.71 -15.67 -9.76
CA ALA A 192 1.64 -15.48 -8.32
C ALA A 192 0.79 -14.26 -7.93
N ARG A 193 0.98 -13.12 -8.61
CA ARG A 193 0.16 -11.93 -8.37
C ARG A 193 -1.32 -12.21 -8.64
N LEU A 194 -1.65 -12.90 -9.73
CA LEU A 194 -3.02 -13.30 -10.03
C LEU A 194 -3.58 -14.26 -8.95
N LEU A 195 -2.81 -15.24 -8.49
CA LEU A 195 -3.20 -16.16 -7.40
C LEU A 195 -3.56 -15.39 -6.13
N LEU A 196 -2.72 -14.42 -5.73
CA LEU A 196 -2.98 -13.57 -4.57
C LEU A 196 -4.28 -12.76 -4.75
N GLU A 197 -4.48 -12.12 -5.92
CA GLU A 197 -5.65 -11.28 -6.17
C GLU A 197 -6.96 -12.06 -6.23
N ARG A 198 -6.92 -13.30 -6.74
CA ARG A 198 -8.08 -14.23 -6.77
C ARG A 198 -8.46 -14.75 -5.39
N SER A 199 -7.57 -14.66 -4.40
CA SER A 199 -7.82 -15.16 -3.05
C SER A 199 -8.78 -14.29 -2.24
N ARG A 200 -9.38 -14.88 -1.20
CA ARG A 200 -10.21 -14.21 -0.20
C ARG A 200 -9.41 -13.33 0.77
N ALA A 201 -8.09 -13.48 0.83
CA ALA A 201 -7.24 -12.64 1.67
C ALA A 201 -7.43 -11.15 1.31
N VAL A 202 -7.28 -10.26 2.29
CA VAL A 202 -7.32 -8.81 2.08
C VAL A 202 -6.04 -8.37 1.41
N LYS A 203 -6.13 -7.73 0.25
CA LYS A 203 -4.94 -7.16 -0.40
C LYS A 203 -4.73 -5.72 0.02
N CYS A 204 -3.48 -5.35 0.25
CA CYS A 204 -3.06 -3.99 0.58
C CYS A 204 -1.89 -3.56 -0.33
N PRO A 205 -2.19 -2.93 -1.48
CA PRO A 205 -3.52 -2.72 -2.08
C PRO A 205 -3.99 -3.93 -2.90
N ASP A 206 -5.30 -4.02 -3.17
CA ASP A 206 -5.79 -4.82 -4.30
C ASP A 206 -5.40 -4.21 -5.65
N ILE A 207 -5.56 -5.00 -6.72
CA ILE A 207 -5.17 -4.61 -8.07
C ILE A 207 -5.89 -3.34 -8.57
N ALA A 208 -7.16 -3.13 -8.20
CA ALA A 208 -7.92 -1.95 -8.61
C ALA A 208 -7.38 -0.69 -7.92
N THR A 209 -7.05 -0.80 -6.64
CA THR A 209 -6.47 0.29 -5.83
C THR A 209 -5.04 0.61 -6.29
N GLN A 210 -4.26 -0.38 -6.74
CA GLN A 210 -2.98 -0.11 -7.42
C GLN A 210 -3.19 0.68 -8.73
N LEU A 211 -4.15 0.27 -9.57
CA LEU A 211 -4.49 0.99 -10.81
C LEU A 211 -4.96 2.43 -10.53
N ALA A 212 -5.70 2.65 -9.44
CA ALA A 212 -6.14 3.97 -8.99
C ALA A 212 -4.97 4.92 -8.65
N GLY A 213 -3.81 4.39 -8.27
CA GLY A 213 -2.59 5.17 -8.01
C GLY A 213 -1.79 5.53 -9.27
N THR A 214 -2.23 5.11 -10.46
CA THR A 214 -1.53 5.47 -11.69
C THR A 214 -1.65 6.96 -11.97
N LYS A 215 -0.57 7.54 -12.52
CA LYS A 215 -0.55 8.95 -12.95
C LYS A 215 -1.64 9.27 -13.97
N LYS A 216 -2.01 8.27 -14.78
CA LYS A 216 -3.11 8.40 -15.73
C LYS A 216 -4.44 8.62 -15.02
N VAL A 217 -4.75 7.86 -13.97
CA VAL A 217 -5.98 8.05 -13.18
C VAL A 217 -5.96 9.41 -12.49
N GLN A 218 -4.84 9.82 -11.88
CA GLN A 218 -4.70 11.16 -11.28
C GLN A 218 -5.00 12.29 -12.29
N GLN A 219 -4.49 12.18 -13.53
CA GLN A 219 -4.78 13.15 -14.60
C GLN A 219 -6.25 13.11 -15.04
N GLU A 220 -6.88 11.94 -15.10
CA GLU A 220 -8.30 11.85 -15.46
C GLU A 220 -9.19 12.46 -14.38
N LEU A 221 -8.85 12.27 -13.10
CA LEU A 221 -9.57 12.87 -11.96
C LEU A 221 -9.48 14.39 -11.92
N SER A 222 -8.49 15.01 -12.58
CA SER A 222 -8.38 16.47 -12.67
C SER A 222 -9.21 17.07 -13.82
N ARG A 223 -9.94 16.26 -14.59
CA ARG A 223 -10.85 16.77 -15.63
C ARG A 223 -12.13 17.29 -14.98
N MET A 224 -12.63 18.42 -15.47
CA MET A 224 -13.87 19.02 -14.99
C MET A 224 -15.02 17.99 -15.00
N GLY A 225 -15.76 17.89 -13.89
CA GLY A 225 -16.91 17.00 -13.75
C GLY A 225 -16.57 15.54 -13.40
N VAL A 226 -15.30 15.11 -13.48
CA VAL A 226 -14.95 13.71 -13.18
C VAL A 226 -14.96 13.41 -11.69
N LEU A 227 -14.48 14.34 -10.86
CA LEU A 227 -14.43 14.12 -9.42
C LEU A 227 -15.84 14.08 -8.81
N GLU A 228 -16.76 14.90 -9.33
CA GLU A 228 -18.16 15.00 -8.93
C GLU A 228 -18.97 13.73 -9.29
N MET A 229 -18.53 12.95 -10.26
CA MET A 229 -19.17 11.68 -10.62
C MET A 229 -18.83 10.54 -9.64
N LEU A 230 -17.75 10.64 -8.86
CA LEU A 230 -17.31 9.55 -7.98
C LEU A 230 -18.12 9.42 -6.68
N PRO A 231 -18.49 10.50 -5.98
CA PRO A 231 -19.45 10.46 -4.88
C PRO A 231 -20.83 10.93 -5.39
N PRO A 232 -21.63 10.06 -6.03
CA PRO A 232 -22.93 10.46 -6.56
C PRO A 232 -23.80 11.03 -5.43
N GLY A 233 -24.18 12.31 -5.55
CA GLY A 233 -25.04 13.01 -4.60
C GLY A 233 -24.33 13.70 -3.43
N GLN A 234 -22.99 13.79 -3.41
CA GLN A 234 -22.25 14.57 -2.40
C GLN A 234 -21.26 15.56 -3.05
N PRO A 235 -21.76 16.57 -3.78
CA PRO A 235 -20.90 17.57 -4.43
C PRO A 235 -20.03 18.34 -3.43
N GLU A 236 -20.44 18.45 -2.16
CA GLU A 236 -19.67 19.13 -1.11
C GLU A 236 -18.43 18.34 -0.64
N ALA A 237 -18.33 17.05 -0.97
CA ALA A 237 -17.13 16.25 -0.69
C ALA A 237 -15.95 16.58 -1.64
N VAL A 238 -16.19 17.40 -2.66
CA VAL A 238 -15.27 17.76 -3.75
C VAL A 238 -14.67 19.15 -3.58
N ALA A 239 -15.23 19.98 -2.68
CA ALA A 239 -14.90 21.39 -2.50
C ALA A 239 -13.66 21.63 -1.63
#